data_AF-K4IBL9-F1
#
_entry.id   AF-K4IBL9-F1
#
_cell.length_a   1.000
_cell.length_b   1.000
_cell.length_c   1.000
_cell.angle_alpha   90.00
_cell.angle_beta   90.00
_cell.angle_gamma   90.00
#
_symmetry.space_group_name_H-M   'P 1'
#
loop_
_entity.id
_entity.type
_entity.pdbx_description
1 polymer ?
#
loop_
_entity_poly.entity_id
_entity_poly.type
_entity_poly.pdbx_seq_one_letter_code
_entity_poly.pdbx_strand_id
1 'polypeptide(L)'
;MKDMLEQKIPASCLKVAEFSDKKQYTEATFWEKLRVRIHILHCKHCYTYHDKNEQLTALMEKHEFKLLSKSEKEDIKAKLSL
;
A
#
# COMPACT_ATOMS: atom_id res chain seq x y z
N MET A 1 -9.92 10.16 3.67
CA MET A 1 -9.59 9.72 5.05
C MET A 1 -10.70 9.99 6.05
N LYS A 2 -11.61 10.97 5.82
CA LYS A 2 -12.78 11.18 6.68
C LYS A 2 -13.75 9.98 6.70
N ASP A 3 -13.81 9.20 5.61
CA ASP A 3 -14.77 8.09 5.48
C ASP A 3 -14.35 6.77 6.15
N MET A 4 -13.09 6.62 6.60
CA MET A 4 -12.66 5.40 7.33
C MET A 4 -13.05 5.43 8.81
N LEU A 5 -13.51 6.57 9.34
CA LEU A 5 -13.87 6.75 10.74
C LEU A 5 -15.34 6.41 11.04
N GLU A 6 -16.17 6.20 10.02
CA GLU A 6 -17.59 5.84 10.19
C GLU A 6 -17.84 4.33 10.25
N GLN A 7 -16.81 3.50 10.10
CA GLN A 7 -16.90 2.05 10.27
C GLN A 7 -16.09 1.59 11.48
N LYS A 8 -16.74 0.81 12.36
CA LYS A 8 -16.17 0.24 13.58
C LYS A 8 -15.15 -0.87 13.27
N ILE A 9 -14.05 -0.52 12.62
CA ILE A 9 -12.95 -1.43 12.31
C ILE A 9 -12.15 -1.70 13.60
N PRO A 10 -11.90 -2.96 13.98
CA PRO A 10 -11.10 -3.27 15.16
C PRO A 10 -9.69 -2.68 15.08
N ALA A 11 -9.16 -2.21 16.21
CA ALA A 11 -7.82 -1.63 16.28
C ALA A 11 -6.72 -2.61 15.80
N SER A 12 -6.92 -3.92 15.94
CA SER A 12 -6.01 -4.94 15.39
C SER A 12 -5.99 -4.94 13.86
N CYS A 13 -7.13 -4.71 13.21
CA CYS A 13 -7.24 -4.60 11.76
C CYS A 13 -6.63 -3.27 11.25
N LEU A 14 -6.80 -2.17 11.99
CA LEU A 14 -6.12 -0.90 11.69
C LEU A 14 -4.60 -1.04 11.72
N LYS A 15 -4.06 -1.77 12.70
CA LYS A 15 -2.62 -2.09 12.75
C LYS A 15 -2.16 -2.93 11.56
N VAL A 16 -3.00 -3.83 11.06
CA VAL A 16 -2.67 -4.59 9.84
C VAL A 16 -2.58 -3.70 8.62
N ALA A 17 -3.44 -2.69 8.50
CA ALA A 17 -3.32 -1.70 7.43
C ALA A 17 -1.99 -0.93 7.54
N GLU A 18 -1.65 -0.41 8.72
CA GLU A 18 -0.39 0.30 8.96
C GLU A 18 0.85 -0.56 8.62
N PHE A 19 0.88 -1.82 9.04
CA PHE A 19 2.00 -2.72 8.73
C PHE A 19 2.03 -3.13 7.25
N SER A 20 0.88 -3.17 6.57
CA SER A 20 0.81 -3.45 5.13
C SER A 20 1.41 -2.29 4.33
N ASP A 21 1.15 -1.05 4.72
CA ASP A 21 1.77 0.13 4.14
C ASP A 21 3.30 0.09 4.35
N LYS A 22 3.75 -0.16 5.59
CA LYS A 22 5.18 -0.34 5.88
C LYS A 22 5.82 -1.45 5.05
N LYS A 23 5.10 -2.56 4.81
CA LYS A 23 5.60 -3.66 3.96
C LYS A 23 5.80 -3.19 2.51
N GLN A 24 4.88 -2.39 1.97
CA GLN A 24 4.95 -1.87 0.60
C GLN A 24 6.16 -0.95 0.39
N TYR A 25 6.53 -0.15 1.40
CA TYR A 25 7.69 0.74 1.34
C TYR A 25 8.98 0.12 1.88
N THR A 26 9.01 -1.21 2.06
CA THR A 26 10.18 -1.97 2.57
C THR A 26 10.63 -1.59 3.99
N GLU A 27 9.76 -0.96 4.76
CA GLU A 27 10.00 -0.49 6.14
C GLU A 27 9.58 -1.51 7.21
N ALA A 28 8.80 -2.53 6.84
CA ALA A 28 8.31 -3.52 7.80
C ALA A 28 9.40 -4.52 8.23
N THR A 29 9.53 -4.71 9.55
CA THR A 29 10.37 -5.74 10.17
C THR A 29 9.82 -7.15 9.91
N PHE A 30 10.65 -8.17 10.11
CA PHE A 30 10.25 -9.57 9.96
C PHE A 30 9.06 -9.95 10.86
N TRP A 31 9.06 -9.50 12.11
CA TRP A 31 8.00 -9.81 13.09
C TRP A 31 6.66 -9.17 12.75
N GLU A 32 6.67 -7.95 12.20
CA GLU A 32 5.46 -7.28 11.73
C GLU A 32 4.84 -8.04 10.55
N LYS A 33 5.67 -8.49 9.59
CA LYS A 33 5.22 -9.32 8.46
C LYS A 33 4.57 -10.63 8.93
N LEU A 34 5.19 -11.31 9.91
CA LEU A 34 4.63 -12.55 10.47
C LEU A 34 3.29 -12.30 11.19
N ARG A 35 3.20 -11.23 11.99
CA ARG A 35 1.97 -10.86 12.70
C ARG A 35 0.82 -10.57 11.75
N VAL A 36 1.10 -9.84 10.66
CA VAL A 36 0.11 -9.54 9.61
C VAL A 36 -0.39 -10.83 8.95
N ARG A 37 0.52 -11.75 8.59
CA ARG A 37 0.14 -13.04 7.99
C ARG A 37 -0.80 -13.84 8.89
N ILE A 38 -0.48 -13.96 10.18
CA ILE A 38 -1.33 -14.66 11.15
C ILE A 38 -2.70 -13.98 11.23
N HIS A 39 -2.75 -12.65 11.29
CA HIS A 39 -4.02 -11.92 11.38
C HIS A 39 -4.92 -12.13 10.16
N ILE A 40 -4.33 -12.10 8.97
CA ILE A 40 -5.05 -12.30 7.71
C ILE A 40 -5.69 -13.70 7.64
N LEU A 41 -5.02 -14.74 8.14
CA LEU A 41 -5.54 -16.11 8.10
C LEU A 41 -6.86 -16.27 8.88
N HIS A 42 -7.07 -15.49 9.94
CA HIS A 42 -8.25 -15.60 10.80
C HIS A 42 -9.22 -14.41 10.69
N CYS A 43 -8.92 -13.41 9.86
CA CYS A 43 -9.75 -12.22 9.69
C CYS A 43 -10.12 -12.03 8.22
N LYS A 44 -11.35 -12.40 7.85
CA LYS A 44 -11.86 -12.30 6.47
C LYS A 44 -11.76 -10.89 5.88
N HIS A 45 -11.95 -9.85 6.70
CA HIS A 45 -11.82 -8.47 6.27
C HIS A 45 -10.37 -8.15 5.86
N CYS A 46 -9.40 -8.47 6.72
CA CYS A 46 -7.98 -8.27 6.43
C CYS A 46 -7.48 -9.16 5.30
N TYR A 47 -8.02 -10.38 5.15
CA TYR A 47 -7.76 -11.23 3.98
C TYR A 47 -8.20 -10.56 2.68
N THR A 48 -9.44 -10.06 2.64
CA THR A 48 -9.97 -9.39 1.43
C THR A 48 -9.17 -8.12 1.11
N TYR A 49 -8.77 -7.37 2.13
CA TYR A 49 -7.89 -6.20 1.96
C TYR A 49 -6.51 -6.60 1.42
N HIS A 50 -5.88 -7.62 2.00
CA HIS A 50 -4.55 -8.09 1.57
C HIS A 50 -4.58 -8.63 0.13
N ASP A 51 -5.58 -9.44 -0.21
CA ASP A 51 -5.75 -10.03 -1.54
C ASP A 51 -5.91 -8.95 -2.62
N LYS A 52 -6.73 -7.91 -2.37
CA LYS A 52 -6.85 -6.77 -3.28
C LYS A 52 -5.54 -6.00 -3.45
N ASN A 53 -4.80 -5.79 -2.37
CA ASN A 53 -3.50 -5.12 -2.45
C ASN A 53 -2.47 -5.96 -3.20
N GLU A 54 -2.45 -7.27 -3.02
CA GLU A 54 -1.56 -8.18 -3.74
C GLU A 54 -1.86 -8.18 -5.25
N GLN A 55 -3.15 -8.21 -5.62
CA GLN A 55 -3.57 -8.05 -7.02
C GLN A 55 -3.13 -6.70 -7.60
N LEU A 56 -3.30 -5.61 -6.84
CA LEU A 56 -2.85 -4.28 -7.28
C LEU A 56 -1.33 -4.25 -7.50
N THR A 57 -0.54 -4.75 -6.56
CA THR A 57 0.92 -4.82 -6.70
C THR A 57 1.32 -5.65 -7.91
N ALA A 58 0.70 -6.81 -8.13
CA ALA A 58 1.00 -7.65 -9.29
C ALA A 58 0.67 -6.94 -10.62
N LEU A 59 -0.44 -6.19 -10.68
CA LEU A 59 -0.75 -5.37 -11.85
C LEU A 59 0.29 -4.26 -12.05
N MET A 60 0.71 -3.60 -10.97
CA MET A 60 1.71 -2.55 -11.03
C MET A 60 3.09 -3.09 -11.48
N GLU A 61 3.47 -4.30 -11.06
CA GLU A 61 4.74 -4.91 -11.45
C GLU A 61 4.71 -5.45 -12.89
N LYS A 62 3.56 -5.94 -13.36
CA LYS A 62 3.40 -6.51 -14.70
C LYS A 62 3.41 -5.45 -15.82
N HIS A 63 3.01 -4.22 -15.50
CA HIS A 63 2.97 -3.15 -16.48
C HIS A 63 4.28 -2.35 -16.46
N GLU A 64 4.96 -2.32 -17.61
CA GLU A 64 6.01 -1.32 -17.86
C GLU A 64 5.35 0.05 -17.98
N PHE A 65 5.14 0.72 -16.85
CA PHE A 65 4.72 2.11 -16.88
C PHE A 65 5.81 2.91 -17.58
N LYS A 66 5.41 3.69 -18.58
CA LYS A 66 6.27 4.73 -19.13
C LYS A 66 6.41 5.82 -18.07
N LEU A 67 7.35 5.62 -17.16
CA LEU A 67 7.72 6.59 -16.15
C LEU A 67 8.37 7.78 -16.85
N LEU A 68 8.02 8.99 -16.42
CA LEU A 68 8.73 10.18 -16.86
C LEU A 68 10.21 10.03 -16.49
N SER A 69 11.07 10.11 -17.50
CA SER A 69 12.50 10.22 -17.32
C SER A 69 12.84 11.46 -16.50
N LYS A 70 14.05 11.48 -15.93
CA LYS A 70 14.52 12.61 -15.13
C LYS A 70 14.49 13.92 -15.93
N SER A 71 14.88 13.87 -17.21
CA SER A 71 14.84 15.02 -18.13
C SER A 71 13.41 15.49 -18.40
N GLU A 72 12.46 14.57 -18.64
CA GLU A 72 11.05 14.96 -18.84
C GLU A 72 10.47 15.65 -17.60
N LYS A 73 10.85 15.21 -16.39
CA LYS A 73 10.44 15.85 -15.14
C LYS A 73 11.05 17.25 -14.97
N GLU A 74 12.33 17.41 -15.31
CA GLU A 74 13.03 18.70 -15.24
C GLU A 74 12.46 19.70 -16.25
N ASP A 75 12.16 19.24 -17.48
CA ASP A 75 11.51 20.06 -18.51
C ASP A 75 10.12 20.52 -18.10
N ILE A 76 9.31 19.64 -17.52
CA ILE A 76 7.99 20.00 -16.98
C ILE A 76 8.14 21.00 -15.84
N LYS A 77 9.10 20.80 -14.93
CA LYS A 77 9.36 21.72 -13.81
C LYS A 77 9.78 23.10 -14.31
N ALA A 78 10.67 23.16 -15.31
CA ALA A 78 11.09 24.41 -15.94
C ALA A 78 9.91 25.14 -16.61
N LYS A 79 9.00 24.40 -17.26
CA LYS A 79 7.81 24.97 -17.91
C LYS A 79 6.70 25.40 -16.93
N LEU A 80 6.65 24.79 -15.74
CA LEU A 80 5.69 25.13 -14.67
C LEU A 80 6.20 26.21 -13.72
N SER A 81 7.51 26.49 -13.75
CA SER A 81 8.09 27.63 -13.04
C SER A 81 7.77 28.89 -13.86
N LEU A 82 6.73 29.63 -13.46
CA LEU A 82 6.45 30.99 -13.94
C LEU A 82 7.65 31.91 -13.70
#